data_AF-A0A7C4S1X9-F1
#
_entry.id   AF-A0A7C4S1X9-F1
#
_cell.length_a   1.000
_cell.length_b   1.000
_cell.length_c   1.000
_cell.angle_alpha   90.00
_cell.angle_beta   90.00
_cell.angle_gamma   90.00
#
_symmetry.space_group_name_H-M   'P 1'
#
loop_
_entity.id
_entity.type
_entity.pdbx_description
1 polymer ?
#
loop_
_entity_poly.entity_id
_entity_poly.type
_entity_poly.pdbx_seq_one_letter_code
_entity_poly.pdbx_strand_id
1 'polypeptide(L)'
;MNKLSLAAAALMIAGAAVGAEKKPMACVVKIIGFDKSVTHRVMTAEEIKVLEAEIKAESRVFAKALELARKDWEKDDQTRRKPFPPLSMRSLVVGRLMELEKAEDKLAQAEDAASKRRVDDAEKQSEKDKQQKKSKETIAEEKKKEEEKEKLLADAIKLLEAKLEQLKSEAGEAPAR
;
A
#
# COMPACT_ATOMS: atom_id res chain seq x y z
N MET A 1 -28.86 -23.57 27.70
CA MET A 1 -28.68 -23.23 29.12
C MET A 1 -27.96 -24.38 29.78
N ASN A 2 -26.67 -24.22 30.10
CA ASN A 2 -25.96 -25.09 31.04
C ASN A 2 -24.98 -24.21 31.83
N LYS A 3 -25.03 -24.36 33.15
CA LYS A 3 -24.46 -23.48 34.16
C LYS A 3 -23.08 -23.99 34.61
N LEU A 4 -22.22 -23.03 34.96
CA LEU A 4 -21.19 -23.07 36.02
C LEU A 4 -20.07 -24.11 35.93
N SER A 5 -18.83 -23.63 35.78
CA SER A 5 -17.86 -23.80 36.88
C SER A 5 -16.76 -22.75 36.84
N LEU A 6 -16.42 -22.33 38.05
CA LEU A 6 -15.47 -21.34 38.50
C LEU A 6 -14.05 -21.92 38.41
N ALA A 7 -13.09 -21.18 37.85
CA ALA A 7 -11.68 -21.37 38.16
C ALA A 7 -10.94 -20.03 37.98
N ALA A 8 -10.87 -19.28 39.07
CA ALA A 8 -9.92 -18.20 39.22
C ALA A 8 -8.49 -18.79 39.22
N ALA A 9 -7.67 -18.37 38.27
CA ALA A 9 -6.23 -18.50 38.32
C ALA A 9 -5.63 -17.11 38.12
N ALA A 10 -5.63 -16.33 39.20
CA ALA A 10 -4.85 -15.10 39.27
C ALA A 10 -3.37 -15.49 39.39
N LEU A 11 -2.67 -15.59 38.26
CA LEU A 11 -1.22 -15.72 38.25
C LEU A 11 -0.61 -14.31 38.34
N MET A 12 -0.51 -13.81 39.58
CA MET A 12 0.37 -12.70 39.92
C MET A 12 1.82 -13.17 39.76
N ILE A 13 2.46 -12.85 38.64
CA ILE A 13 3.92 -12.83 38.56
C ILE A 13 4.35 -11.37 38.72
N ALA A 14 4.58 -10.99 39.97
CA ALA A 14 5.42 -9.87 40.31
C ALA A 14 6.88 -10.26 40.02
N GLY A 15 7.33 -9.92 38.81
CA GLY A 15 8.74 -9.90 38.44
C GLY A 15 9.14 -8.46 38.15
N ALA A 16 9.36 -7.67 39.20
CA ALA A 16 9.97 -6.34 39.08
C ALA A 16 11.46 -6.48 38.74
N ALA A 17 11.73 -6.81 37.47
CA ALA A 17 13.00 -6.48 36.86
C ALA A 17 12.90 -5.02 36.44
N VAL A 18 13.48 -4.12 37.24
CA VAL A 18 13.75 -2.73 36.83
C VAL A 18 14.88 -2.76 35.79
N GLY A 19 14.58 -3.31 34.63
CA GLY A 19 15.33 -3.04 33.42
C GLY A 19 14.91 -1.66 32.97
N ALA A 20 15.88 -0.78 32.67
CA ALA A 20 15.59 0.46 31.98
C ALA A 20 14.69 0.16 30.77
N GLU A 21 13.42 0.52 30.85
CA GLU A 21 12.46 0.34 29.76
C GLU A 21 12.97 1.16 28.58
N LYS A 22 13.73 0.51 27.69
CA LYS A 22 14.05 1.09 26.40
C LYS A 22 12.72 1.31 25.71
N LYS A 23 12.30 2.57 25.64
CA LYS A 23 11.09 2.97 24.92
C LYS A 23 11.08 2.29 23.55
N PRO A 24 9.94 1.75 23.12
CA PRO A 24 9.85 1.09 21.82
C PRO A 24 10.26 2.07 20.72
N MET A 25 11.16 1.61 19.84
CA MET A 25 11.71 2.40 18.75
C MET A 25 11.04 1.99 17.44
N ALA A 26 10.54 2.98 16.70
CA ALA A 26 9.90 2.79 15.41
C ALA A 26 10.34 3.89 14.43
N CYS A 27 9.99 3.75 13.16
CA CYS A 27 10.19 4.81 12.19
C CYS A 27 8.97 4.96 11.30
N VAL A 28 8.80 6.16 10.76
CA VAL A 28 7.82 6.41 9.70
C VAL A 28 8.43 5.95 8.39
N VAL A 29 7.73 5.06 7.72
CA VAL A 29 8.11 4.47 6.45
C VAL A 29 7.14 4.93 5.38
N LYS A 30 7.66 5.31 4.23
CA LYS A 30 6.88 5.65 3.04
C LYS A 30 6.85 4.44 2.11
N ILE A 31 5.66 3.89 1.92
CA ILE A 31 5.38 2.77 1.01
C ILE A 31 4.81 3.35 -0.29
N ILE A 32 5.39 2.97 -1.42
CA ILE A 32 4.92 3.36 -2.75
C ILE A 32 4.32 2.12 -3.42
N GLY A 33 3.02 2.18 -3.72
CA GLY A 33 2.24 1.11 -4.35
C GLY A 33 2.51 0.92 -5.84
N PHE A 34 1.86 -0.06 -6.46
CA PHE A 34 2.02 -0.37 -7.89
C PHE A 34 1.55 0.76 -8.82
N ASP A 35 0.57 1.53 -8.36
CA ASP A 35 -0.01 2.74 -8.98
C ASP A 35 0.75 4.02 -8.63
N LYS A 36 1.86 3.93 -7.89
CA LYS A 36 2.59 5.06 -7.31
C LYS A 36 1.81 5.81 -6.22
N SER A 37 0.72 5.25 -5.70
CA SER A 37 0.09 5.75 -4.49
C SER A 37 1.09 5.69 -3.33
N VAL A 38 1.03 6.69 -2.46
CA VAL A 38 1.93 6.82 -1.33
C VAL A 38 1.16 6.60 -0.04
N THR A 39 1.61 5.68 0.79
CA THR A 39 1.10 5.44 2.14
C THR A 39 2.23 5.59 3.14
N HIS A 40 1.98 6.25 4.27
CA HIS A 40 2.91 6.32 5.38
C HIS A 40 2.46 5.34 6.46
N ARG A 41 3.40 4.63 7.08
CA ARG A 41 3.13 3.74 8.22
C ARG A 41 4.24 3.85 9.25
N VAL A 42 3.90 3.71 10.52
CA VAL A 42 4.89 3.49 11.57
C VAL A 42 5.22 2.00 11.61
N MET A 43 6.51 1.68 11.51
CA MET A 43 6.98 0.29 11.53
C MET A 43 8.23 0.17 12.40
N THR A 44 8.36 -0.97 13.07
CA THR A 44 9.56 -1.40 13.79
C THR A 44 10.62 -1.88 12.82
N ALA A 45 11.87 -2.01 13.30
CA ALA A 45 12.98 -2.51 12.49
C ALA A 45 12.76 -3.96 12.00
N GLU A 46 12.02 -4.78 12.74
CA GLU A 46 11.72 -6.16 12.36
C GLU A 46 10.67 -6.21 11.24
N GLU A 47 9.60 -5.45 11.37
CA GLU A 47 8.56 -5.36 10.34
C GLU A 47 9.11 -4.80 9.02
N ILE A 48 10.05 -3.86 9.08
CA ILE A 48 10.72 -3.32 7.89
C ILE A 48 11.51 -4.42 7.19
N LYS A 49 12.26 -5.24 7.92
CA LYS A 49 13.03 -6.35 7.32
C LYS A 49 12.12 -7.37 6.64
N VAL A 50 10.96 -7.68 7.24
CA VAL A 50 9.96 -8.56 6.63
C VAL A 50 9.45 -7.96 5.33
N LEU A 51 9.07 -6.68 5.34
CA LEU A 51 8.56 -5.99 4.16
C LEU A 51 9.63 -5.83 3.06
N GLU A 52 10.88 -5.55 3.42
CA GLU A 52 12.00 -5.51 2.49
C GLU A 52 12.26 -6.88 1.86
N ALA A 53 12.16 -7.96 2.64
CA ALA A 53 12.30 -9.33 2.13
C ALA A 53 11.16 -9.67 1.16
N GLU A 54 9.93 -9.27 1.46
CA GLU A 54 8.77 -9.45 0.59
C GLU A 54 8.94 -8.68 -0.73
N ILE A 55 9.26 -7.38 -0.68
CA ILE A 55 9.51 -6.56 -1.87
C ILE A 55 10.67 -7.15 -2.70
N LYS A 56 11.71 -7.65 -2.04
CA LYS A 56 12.83 -8.32 -2.73
C LYS A 56 12.39 -9.62 -3.40
N ALA A 57 11.54 -10.42 -2.77
CA ALA A 57 10.98 -11.62 -3.37
C ALA A 57 10.12 -11.26 -4.60
N GLU A 58 9.25 -10.25 -4.47
CA GLU A 58 8.42 -9.72 -5.58
C GLU A 58 9.28 -9.24 -6.74
N SER A 59 10.36 -8.50 -6.46
CA SER A 59 11.24 -7.93 -7.49
C SER A 59 11.81 -8.98 -8.45
N ARG A 60 12.06 -10.20 -7.98
CA ARG A 60 12.63 -11.30 -8.78
C ARG A 60 11.66 -11.79 -9.86
N VAL A 61 10.37 -11.73 -9.57
CA VAL A 61 9.31 -12.25 -10.45
C VAL A 61 8.49 -11.14 -11.10
N PHE A 62 8.67 -9.88 -10.67
CA PHE A 62 7.86 -8.74 -11.08
C PHE A 62 7.80 -8.55 -12.60
N ALA A 63 8.93 -8.60 -13.30
CA ALA A 63 8.96 -8.42 -14.75
C ALA A 63 8.13 -9.49 -15.48
N LYS A 64 8.25 -10.75 -15.06
CA LYS A 64 7.47 -11.87 -15.61
C LYS A 64 5.99 -11.77 -15.23
N ALA A 65 5.68 -11.39 -13.99
CA ALA A 65 4.32 -11.19 -13.52
C ALA A 65 3.62 -10.09 -14.34
N LEU A 66 4.32 -8.98 -14.60
CA LEU A 66 3.82 -7.86 -15.40
C LEU A 66 3.55 -8.27 -16.85
N GLU A 67 4.43 -9.07 -17.45
CA GLU A 67 4.22 -9.60 -18.80
C GLU A 67 3.00 -10.52 -18.87
N LEU A 68 2.83 -11.43 -17.89
CA LEU A 68 1.68 -12.31 -17.81
C LEU A 68 0.37 -11.53 -17.57
N ALA A 69 0.39 -10.52 -16.70
CA ALA A 69 -0.77 -9.67 -16.45
C ALA A 69 -1.18 -8.89 -17.72
N ARG A 70 -0.20 -8.38 -18.49
CA ARG A 70 -0.47 -7.74 -19.79
C ARG A 70 -1.09 -8.72 -20.79
N LYS A 71 -0.58 -9.94 -20.88
CA LYS A 71 -1.14 -10.96 -21.77
C LYS A 71 -2.58 -11.30 -21.42
N ASP A 72 -2.91 -11.39 -20.13
CA ASP A 72 -4.28 -11.69 -19.70
C ASP A 72 -5.22 -10.49 -19.95
N TRP A 73 -4.72 -9.27 -19.75
CA TRP A 73 -5.43 -8.02 -20.09
C TRP A 73 -5.76 -7.92 -21.59
N GLU A 74 -4.83 -8.31 -22.46
CA GLU A 74 -5.04 -8.28 -23.91
C GLU A 74 -6.01 -9.36 -24.41
N LYS A 75 -6.29 -10.39 -23.60
CA LYS A 75 -7.21 -11.49 -23.94
C LYS A 75 -8.64 -11.24 -23.47
N ASP A 76 -8.83 -10.42 -22.45
CA ASP A 76 -10.13 -10.17 -21.85
C ASP A 76 -10.97 -9.22 -22.73
N ASP A 77 -12.23 -9.58 -22.98
CA ASP A 77 -13.10 -8.86 -23.91
C ASP A 77 -13.36 -7.40 -23.50
N GLN A 78 -13.34 -7.10 -22.20
CA GLN A 78 -13.59 -5.77 -21.65
C GLN A 78 -12.36 -4.87 -21.71
N THR A 79 -11.17 -5.46 -21.68
CA THR A 79 -9.89 -4.74 -21.52
C THR A 79 -8.96 -4.81 -22.72
N ARG A 80 -9.14 -5.76 -23.65
CA ARG A 80 -8.27 -5.94 -24.85
C ARG A 80 -8.09 -4.72 -25.75
N ARG A 81 -9.06 -3.80 -25.77
CA ARG A 81 -9.00 -2.55 -26.56
C ARG A 81 -8.45 -1.36 -25.78
N LYS A 82 -8.13 -1.57 -24.51
CA LYS A 82 -7.64 -0.55 -23.58
C LYS A 82 -6.16 -0.81 -23.31
N PRO A 83 -5.30 0.22 -23.29
CA PRO A 83 -3.90 0.04 -22.95
C PRO A 83 -3.75 -0.45 -21.51
N PHE A 84 -2.79 -1.35 -21.27
CA PHE A 84 -2.47 -1.79 -19.91
C PHE A 84 -1.91 -0.61 -19.10
N PRO A 85 -2.44 -0.32 -17.90
CA PRO A 85 -1.97 0.77 -17.05
C PRO A 85 -0.47 0.69 -16.71
N PRO A 86 0.24 1.82 -16.59
CA PRO A 86 1.66 1.82 -16.24
C PRO A 86 1.86 1.52 -14.75
N LEU A 87 2.09 0.24 -14.43
CA LEU A 87 2.40 -0.22 -13.07
C LEU A 87 3.92 -0.24 -12.83
N SER A 88 4.32 0.12 -11.61
CA SER A 88 5.72 0.09 -11.14
C SER A 88 5.89 -0.86 -9.97
N MET A 89 7.09 -1.40 -9.76
CA MET A 89 7.37 -2.22 -8.59
C MET A 89 7.10 -1.45 -7.29
N ARG A 90 6.55 -2.13 -6.27
CA ARG A 90 6.44 -1.58 -4.92
C ARG A 90 7.82 -1.18 -4.39
N SER A 91 7.89 -0.08 -3.66
CA SER A 91 9.14 0.37 -3.06
C SER A 91 8.94 0.98 -1.69
N LEU A 92 10.02 0.97 -0.91
CA LEU A 92 10.06 1.38 0.47
C LEU A 92 11.09 2.50 0.66
N VAL A 93 10.71 3.57 1.35
CA VAL A 93 11.65 4.60 1.82
C VAL A 93 11.56 4.64 3.34
N VAL A 94 12.64 4.18 3.98
CA VAL A 94 12.74 4.05 5.43
C VAL A 94 13.21 5.37 6.05
N GLY A 95 12.44 5.87 7.02
CA GLY A 95 12.78 7.05 7.79
C GLY A 95 13.81 6.79 8.90
N ARG A 96 14.15 7.84 9.66
CA ARG A 96 15.01 7.69 10.84
C ARG A 96 14.27 6.95 11.96
N LEU A 97 14.96 6.05 12.65
CA LEU A 97 14.45 5.41 13.87
C LEU A 97 14.33 6.42 15.02
N MET A 98 13.18 6.41 15.72
CA MET A 98 12.88 7.29 16.85
C MET A 98 11.95 6.59 17.85
N GLU A 99 11.69 7.22 18.99
CA GLU A 99 10.69 6.74 19.96
C GLU A 99 9.32 6.64 19.29
N LEU A 100 8.55 5.59 19.61
CA LEU A 100 7.26 5.29 19.00
C LEU A 100 6.30 6.50 18.97
N GLU A 101 6.13 7.18 20.10
CA GLU A 101 5.28 8.39 20.24
C GLU A 101 5.69 9.49 19.23
N LYS A 102 7.00 9.73 19.08
CA LYS A 102 7.51 10.70 18.08
C LYS A 102 7.31 10.24 16.64
N ALA A 103 7.29 8.93 16.40
CA ALA A 103 7.01 8.37 15.08
C ALA A 103 5.53 8.52 14.74
N GLU A 104 4.62 8.32 15.69
CA GLU A 104 3.18 8.54 15.56
C GLU A 104 2.87 10.01 15.30
N ASP A 105 3.48 10.94 16.05
CA ASP A 105 3.35 12.39 15.80
C ASP A 105 3.80 12.77 14.37
N LYS A 106 4.91 12.18 13.90
CA LYS A 106 5.37 12.42 12.53
C LYS A 106 4.46 11.80 11.48
N LEU A 107 3.83 10.66 11.77
CA LEU A 107 2.84 10.08 10.89
C LEU A 107 1.65 11.03 10.75
N ALA A 108 1.10 11.53 11.86
CA ALA A 108 0.01 12.50 11.86
C ALA A 108 0.37 13.75 11.05
N GLN A 109 1.57 14.32 11.25
CA GLN A 109 2.05 15.45 10.45
C GLN A 109 2.16 15.12 8.95
N ALA A 110 2.60 13.92 8.59
CA ALA A 110 2.70 13.49 7.20
C ALA A 110 1.31 13.32 6.55
N GLU A 111 0.34 12.80 7.31
CA GLU A 111 -1.05 12.66 6.86
C GLU A 111 -1.73 14.02 6.71
N ASP A 112 -1.55 14.93 7.67
CA ASP A 112 -2.06 16.30 7.59
C ASP A 112 -1.46 17.05 6.39
N ALA A 113 -0.14 16.92 6.17
CA ALA A 113 0.51 17.53 5.02
C ALA A 113 -0.01 16.94 3.69
N ALA A 114 -0.27 15.63 3.64
CA ALA A 114 -0.85 14.98 2.46
C ALA A 114 -2.30 15.43 2.23
N SER A 115 -3.09 15.56 3.29
CA SER A 115 -4.47 16.06 3.25
C SER A 115 -4.51 17.50 2.73
N LYS A 116 -3.67 18.37 3.27
CA LYS A 116 -3.57 19.77 2.83
C LYS A 116 -3.21 19.88 1.35
N ARG A 117 -2.25 19.08 0.87
CA ARG A 117 -1.89 19.04 -0.56
C ARG A 117 -3.07 18.62 -1.44
N ARG A 118 -3.87 17.63 -1.01
CA ARG A 118 -5.06 17.20 -1.75
C ARG A 118 -6.10 18.32 -1.86
N VAL A 119 -6.30 19.08 -0.78
CA VAL A 119 -7.19 20.25 -0.79
C VAL A 119 -6.66 21.33 -1.74
N ASP A 120 -5.38 21.70 -1.61
CA ASP A 120 -4.75 22.71 -2.45
C ASP A 120 -4.80 22.33 -3.95
N ASP A 121 -4.58 21.06 -4.28
CA ASP A 121 -4.63 20.55 -5.65
C ASP A 121 -6.07 20.54 -6.20
N ALA A 122 -7.05 20.20 -5.38
CA ALA A 122 -8.47 20.27 -5.75
C ALA A 122 -8.93 21.72 -6.00
N GLU A 123 -8.48 22.67 -5.17
CA GLU A 123 -8.75 24.10 -5.36
C GLU A 123 -8.12 24.61 -6.67
N LYS A 124 -6.84 24.31 -6.91
CA LYS A 124 -6.16 24.69 -8.16
C LYS A 124 -6.83 24.10 -9.39
N GLN A 125 -7.31 22.85 -9.31
CA GLN A 125 -8.04 22.24 -10.40
C GLN A 125 -9.37 22.94 -10.64
N SER A 126 -10.11 23.27 -9.58
CA SER A 126 -11.35 24.06 -9.68
C SER A 126 -11.12 25.43 -10.31
N GLU A 127 -10.04 26.13 -9.94
CA GLU A 127 -9.68 27.41 -10.54
C GLU A 127 -9.33 27.29 -12.02
N LYS A 128 -8.57 26.26 -12.41
CA LYS A 128 -8.26 25.98 -13.82
C LYS A 128 -9.52 25.70 -14.63
N ASP A 129 -10.44 24.89 -14.11
CA ASP A 129 -11.68 24.56 -14.80
C ASP A 129 -12.58 25.79 -14.99
N LYS A 130 -12.61 26.71 -14.01
CA LYS A 130 -13.27 28.02 -14.13
C LYS A 130 -12.60 28.91 -15.17
N GLN A 131 -11.27 29.00 -15.16
CA GLN A 131 -10.50 29.79 -16.15
C GLN A 131 -10.68 29.27 -17.58
N GLN A 132 -10.77 27.94 -17.75
CA GLN A 132 -11.00 27.29 -19.03
C GLN A 132 -12.48 27.32 -19.48
N LYS A 133 -13.38 27.94 -18.70
CA LYS A 133 -14.84 27.99 -18.97
C LYS A 133 -15.43 26.62 -19.30
N LYS A 134 -14.92 25.55 -18.68
CA LYS A 134 -15.45 24.20 -18.92
C LYS A 134 -16.92 24.15 -18.52
N SER A 135 -17.74 23.55 -19.38
CA SER A 135 -19.14 23.31 -19.06
C SER A 135 -19.25 22.27 -17.95
N LYS A 136 -20.35 22.30 -17.19
CA LYS A 136 -20.66 21.26 -16.19
C LYS A 136 -20.66 19.85 -16.80
N GLU A 137 -21.07 19.75 -18.07
CA GLU A 137 -21.07 18.52 -18.84
C GLU A 137 -19.65 18.01 -19.11
N THR A 138 -18.72 18.90 -19.48
CA THR A 138 -17.30 18.54 -19.68
C THR A 138 -16.67 18.03 -18.38
N ILE A 139 -16.94 18.71 -17.26
CA ILE A 139 -16.45 18.30 -15.93
C ILE A 139 -17.02 16.94 -15.52
N ALA A 140 -18.30 16.69 -15.79
CA ALA A 140 -18.93 15.40 -15.50
C ALA A 140 -18.37 14.27 -16.38
N GLU A 141 -18.07 14.54 -17.65
CA GLU A 141 -17.44 13.58 -18.55
C GLU A 141 -16.00 13.26 -18.12
N GLU A 142 -15.21 14.27 -17.71
CA GLU A 142 -13.86 14.08 -17.18
C GLU A 142 -13.86 13.22 -15.91
N LYS A 143 -14.79 13.48 -14.98
CA LYS A 143 -14.93 12.66 -13.76
C LYS A 143 -15.27 11.20 -14.08
N LYS A 144 -16.20 10.95 -15.01
CA LYS A 144 -16.51 9.58 -15.45
C LYS A 144 -15.31 8.89 -16.07
N LYS A 145 -14.51 9.59 -16.87
CA LYS A 145 -13.27 9.06 -17.44
C LYS A 145 -12.22 8.77 -16.36
N GLU A 146 -12.15 9.59 -15.32
CA GLU A 146 -11.26 9.38 -14.18
C GLU A 146 -11.67 8.14 -13.38
N GLU A 147 -12.95 8.01 -13.02
CA GLU A 147 -13.50 6.81 -12.37
C GLU A 147 -13.28 5.54 -13.20
N GLU A 148 -13.43 5.62 -14.53
CA GLU A 148 -13.13 4.48 -15.41
C GLU A 148 -11.64 4.13 -15.40
N LYS A 149 -10.76 5.13 -15.42
CA LYS A 149 -9.31 4.91 -15.32
C LYS A 149 -8.91 4.29 -13.99
N GLU A 150 -9.50 4.73 -12.88
CA GLU A 150 -9.26 4.17 -11.56
C GLU A 150 -9.71 2.71 -11.47
N LYS A 151 -10.87 2.37 -12.05
CA LYS A 151 -11.35 0.98 -12.14
C LYS A 151 -10.39 0.12 -12.95
N LEU A 152 -9.99 0.57 -14.13
CA LEU A 152 -9.03 -0.14 -14.99
C LEU A 152 -7.68 -0.34 -14.29
N LEU A 153 -7.21 0.67 -13.56
CA LEU A 153 -5.99 0.59 -12.77
C LEU A 153 -6.11 -0.45 -11.65
N ALA A 154 -7.22 -0.44 -10.90
CA ALA A 154 -7.47 -1.41 -9.84
C ALA A 154 -7.53 -2.85 -10.39
N ASP A 155 -8.16 -3.06 -11.54
CA ASP A 155 -8.23 -4.38 -12.17
C ASP A 155 -6.87 -4.85 -12.69
N ALA A 156 -6.06 -3.94 -13.26
CA ALA A 156 -4.70 -4.25 -13.66
C ALA A 156 -3.80 -4.62 -12.46
N ILE A 157 -3.96 -3.95 -11.31
CA ILE A 157 -3.24 -4.28 -10.07
C ILE A 157 -3.64 -5.67 -9.59
N LYS A 158 -4.94 -6.01 -9.57
CA LYS A 158 -5.39 -7.35 -9.17
C LYS A 158 -4.79 -8.45 -10.05
N LEU A 159 -4.72 -8.24 -11.37
CA LEU A 159 -4.07 -9.19 -12.28
C LEU A 159 -2.59 -9.34 -11.95
N LEU A 160 -1.88 -8.23 -11.73
CA LEU A 160 -0.47 -8.25 -11.38
C LEU A 160 -0.23 -8.97 -10.04
N GLU A 161 -1.03 -8.69 -9.02
CA GLU A 161 -0.93 -9.34 -7.70
C GLU A 161 -1.17 -10.85 -7.80
N ALA A 162 -2.19 -11.28 -8.56
CA ALA A 162 -2.43 -12.69 -8.81
C ALA A 162 -1.22 -13.38 -9.48
N LYS A 163 -0.58 -12.73 -10.46
CA LYS A 163 0.62 -13.29 -11.12
C LYS A 163 1.86 -13.25 -10.24
N LEU A 164 2.02 -12.23 -9.40
CA LEU A 164 3.10 -12.17 -8.42
C LEU A 164 3.01 -13.33 -7.44
N GLU A 165 1.82 -13.58 -6.89
CA GLU A 165 1.63 -14.65 -5.92
C GLU A 165 1.82 -16.04 -6.55
N GLN A 166 1.26 -16.25 -7.75
CA GLN A 166 1.48 -17.48 -8.51
C GLN A 166 2.98 -17.74 -8.77
N LEU A 167 3.73 -16.72 -9.20
CA LEU A 167 5.15 -16.90 -9.50
C LEU A 167 6.00 -17.04 -8.23
N LYS A 168 5.59 -16.43 -7.12
CA LYS A 168 6.24 -16.60 -5.82
C LYS A 168 6.06 -18.02 -5.29
N SER A 169 4.86 -18.59 -5.40
CA SER A 169 4.63 -19.98 -5.00
C SER A 169 5.44 -20.94 -5.88
N GLU A 170 5.41 -20.79 -7.20
CA GLU A 170 6.20 -21.60 -8.14
C GLU A 170 7.72 -21.49 -7.90
N ALA A 171 8.21 -20.30 -7.54
CA ALA A 171 9.63 -20.08 -7.24
C ALA A 171 10.06 -20.64 -5.87
N GLY A 172 9.13 -20.73 -4.91
CA GLY A 172 9.35 -21.38 -3.60
C GLY A 172 9.26 -22.91 -3.67
N GLU A 173 8.54 -23.44 -4.66
CA GLU A 173 8.28 -24.86 -4.86
C GLU A 173 9.27 -25.54 -5.83
N ALA A 174 10.20 -24.79 -6.43
CA ALA A 174 11.27 -25.35 -7.24
C ALA A 174 12.26 -26.12 -6.34
N PRO A 175 12.30 -27.47 -6.37
CA PRO A 175 13.29 -28.23 -5.62
C PRO A 175 14.67 -27.87 -6.17
N ALA A 176 15.62 -27.63 -5.28
CA ALA A 176 17.04 -27.53 -5.60
C ALA A 176 17.42 -28.64 -6.59
N ARG A 177 17.82 -28.24 -7.79
CA ARG A 177 18.43 -29.11 -8.79
C ARG A 177 19.93 -28.88 -8.79
#